data_AF-A0ABD2SPP2-F1
#
_entry.id   AF-A0ABD2SPP2-F1
#
_cell.length_a   1.000
_cell.length_b   1.000
_cell.length_c   1.000
_cell.angle_alpha   90.00
_cell.angle_beta   90.00
_cell.angle_gamma   90.00
#
_symmetry.space_group_name_H-M   'P 1'
#
loop_
_entity.id
_entity.type
_entity.pdbx_description
1 polymer ?
#
loop_
_entity_poly.entity_id
_entity_poly.type
_entity_poly.pdbx_seq_one_letter_code
_entity_poly.pdbx_strand_id
1 'polypeptide(L)'
;MCMLKYCYELGVKYMTIYVFNIDNFRRSPEEVQYLMDLMLEKIEGLLKQETVINEYGVGIHFVGNLKLLDEPIRVAAEKVMQVTAKNTKSSLLICVAYTSTDEIVHAVQASCQEKWNEIQEVNANQSQNAEITEEKMQLDHVIKLVNIERHTYMGLAPDPDVLI
;
A
#
# COMPACT_ATOMS: atom_id res chain seq x y z
N MET A 1 0.54 -8.27 27.55
CA MET A 1 -0.23 -7.18 26.92
C MET A 1 0.49 -6.81 25.63
N CYS A 2 -0.18 -6.76 24.48
CA CYS A 2 0.45 -6.59 23.16
C CYS A 2 0.83 -5.11 22.93
N MET A 3 1.98 -4.84 22.29
CA MET A 3 2.47 -3.48 21.98
C MET A 3 1.45 -2.61 21.23
N LEU A 4 0.72 -3.22 20.27
CA LEU A 4 -0.36 -2.56 19.53
C LEU A 4 -1.43 -1.94 20.44
N LYS A 5 -1.78 -2.64 21.52
CA LYS A 5 -2.78 -2.17 22.48
C LYS A 5 -2.29 -0.93 23.23
N TYR A 6 -1.02 -0.91 23.63
CA TYR A 6 -0.43 0.26 24.29
C TYR A 6 -0.40 1.47 23.36
N CYS A 7 0.03 1.29 22.12
CA CYS A 7 0.03 2.39 21.15
C CYS A 7 -1.37 2.95 20.94
N TYR A 8 -2.39 2.08 20.87
CA TYR A 8 -3.77 2.52 20.82
C TYR A 8 -4.20 3.28 22.08
N GLU A 9 -3.92 2.75 23.27
CA GLU A 9 -4.24 3.40 24.55
C GLU A 9 -3.54 4.76 24.71
N LEU A 10 -2.37 4.93 24.10
CA LEU A 10 -1.61 6.20 24.04
C LEU A 10 -2.09 7.15 22.93
N GLY A 11 -3.07 6.76 22.11
CA GLY A 11 -3.63 7.60 21.05
C GLY A 11 -2.78 7.67 19.78
N VAL A 12 -1.91 6.70 19.54
CA VAL A 12 -1.11 6.61 18.30
C VAL A 12 -2.05 6.36 17.12
N LYS A 13 -2.02 7.29 16.15
CA LYS A 13 -2.94 7.26 14.99
C LYS A 13 -2.48 6.34 13.87
N TYR A 14 -1.18 6.24 13.64
CA TYR A 14 -0.62 5.44 12.56
C TYR A 14 0.46 4.53 13.12
N MET A 15 0.40 3.25 12.77
CA MET A 15 1.46 2.30 13.04
C MET A 15 1.78 1.53 11.78
N THR A 16 3.06 1.46 11.44
CA THR A 16 3.56 0.66 10.33
C THR A 16 4.42 -0.46 10.88
N ILE A 17 4.11 -1.70 10.53
CA ILE A 17 4.89 -2.88 10.92
C ILE A 17 5.47 -3.56 9.68
N TYR A 18 6.73 -3.98 9.77
CA TYR A 18 7.41 -4.69 8.68
C TYR A 18 7.40 -6.19 8.95
N VAL A 19 6.65 -6.95 8.13
CA VAL A 19 6.41 -8.37 8.39
C VAL A 19 7.19 -9.28 7.45
N PHE A 20 7.25 -8.94 6.15
CA PHE A 20 7.95 -9.78 5.17
C PHE A 20 8.51 -8.94 4.02
N ASN A 21 9.83 -9.01 3.80
CA ASN A 21 10.52 -8.33 2.70
C ASN A 21 10.49 -9.20 1.42
N ILE A 22 10.44 -8.58 0.23
CA ILE A 22 10.74 -9.24 -1.05
C ILE A 22 12.05 -10.06 -1.00
N ASP A 23 13.12 -9.53 -0.38
CA ASP A 23 14.38 -10.26 -0.24
C ASP A 23 14.25 -11.53 0.62
N ASN A 24 13.20 -11.64 1.44
CA ASN A 24 12.97 -12.84 2.26
C ASN A 24 12.52 -14.05 1.43
N PHE A 25 12.04 -13.85 0.20
CA PHE A 25 11.81 -14.95 -0.74
C PHE A 25 13.10 -15.71 -1.12
N ARG A 26 14.29 -15.14 -0.83
CA ARG A 26 15.59 -15.80 -1.06
C ARG A 26 16.00 -16.75 0.07
N ARG A 27 15.23 -16.84 1.15
CA ARG A 27 15.48 -17.79 2.25
C ARG A 27 15.14 -19.22 1.83
N SER A 28 15.38 -20.19 2.71
CA SER A 28 15.07 -21.59 2.37
C SER A 28 13.57 -21.75 2.09
N PRO A 29 13.17 -22.59 1.12
CA PRO A 29 11.75 -22.77 0.77
C PRO A 29 10.88 -23.19 1.96
N GLU A 30 11.44 -24.00 2.87
CA GLU A 30 10.79 -24.45 4.10
C GLU A 30 10.49 -23.28 5.05
N GLU A 31 11.43 -22.35 5.21
CA GLU A 31 11.23 -21.16 6.04
C GLU A 31 10.21 -20.21 5.40
N VAL A 32 10.31 -20.00 4.09
CA VAL A 32 9.35 -19.15 3.36
C VAL A 32 7.94 -19.72 3.50
N GLN A 33 7.75 -21.02 3.28
CA GLN A 33 6.44 -21.65 3.44
C GLN A 33 5.90 -21.50 4.86
N TYR A 34 6.73 -21.74 5.88
CA TYR A 34 6.34 -21.56 7.27
C TYR A 34 5.89 -20.12 7.58
N LEU A 35 6.60 -19.12 7.05
CA LEU A 35 6.23 -17.71 7.21
C LEU A 35 4.93 -17.37 6.50
N MET A 36 4.68 -17.93 5.31
CA MET A 36 3.43 -17.76 4.56
C MET A 36 2.24 -18.39 5.30
N ASP A 37 2.41 -19.61 5.82
CA ASP A 37 1.39 -20.30 6.61
C ASP A 37 1.07 -19.52 7.90
N LEU A 38 2.10 -19.04 8.60
CA LEU A 38 1.95 -18.20 9.79
C LEU A 38 1.26 -16.87 9.47
N MET A 39 1.61 -16.23 8.35
CA MET A 39 0.97 -15.00 7.90
C MET A 39 -0.52 -15.23 7.65
N LEU A 40 -0.89 -16.28 6.91
CA LEU A 40 -2.27 -16.64 6.65
C LEU A 40 -3.04 -16.87 7.97
N GLU A 41 -2.48 -17.65 8.90
CA GLU A 41 -3.07 -17.91 10.21
C GLU A 41 -3.36 -16.60 10.97
N LYS A 42 -2.42 -15.64 10.96
CA LYS A 42 -2.60 -14.36 11.65
C LYS A 42 -3.63 -13.46 10.96
N ILE A 43 -3.65 -13.41 9.63
CA ILE A 43 -4.66 -12.63 8.88
C ILE A 43 -6.06 -13.21 9.14
N GLU A 44 -6.23 -14.53 9.12
CA GLU A 44 -7.49 -15.17 9.48
C GLU A 44 -7.86 -14.95 10.96
N GLY A 45 -6.86 -14.89 11.84
CA GLY A 45 -7.03 -14.50 13.24
C GLY A 45 -7.61 -13.10 13.39
N LEU A 46 -7.14 -12.13 12.59
CA LEU A 46 -7.68 -10.77 12.56
C LEU A 46 -9.15 -10.76 12.15
N LEU A 47 -9.54 -11.56 11.14
CA LEU A 47 -10.94 -11.69 10.73
C LEU A 47 -11.82 -12.25 11.85
N LYS A 48 -11.32 -13.18 12.65
CA LYS A 48 -12.04 -13.72 13.82
C LYS A 48 -12.19 -12.69 14.94
N GLN A 49 -11.30 -11.71 15.00
CA GLN A 49 -11.27 -10.62 15.98
C GLN A 49 -11.87 -9.32 15.45
N GLU A 50 -12.60 -9.37 14.34
CA GLU A 50 -13.18 -8.20 13.67
C GLU A 50 -13.97 -7.30 14.63
N THR A 51 -14.76 -7.88 15.54
CA THR A 51 -15.55 -7.11 16.53
C THR A 51 -14.67 -6.22 17.39
N VAL A 52 -13.57 -6.77 17.91
CA VAL A 52 -12.61 -6.05 18.76
C VAL A 52 -11.88 -4.98 17.94
N ILE A 53 -11.47 -5.30 16.71
CA ILE A 53 -10.79 -4.35 15.81
C ILE A 53 -11.71 -3.16 15.50
N ASN A 54 -13.00 -3.42 15.27
CA ASN A 54 -14.01 -2.39 15.00
C ASN A 54 -14.35 -1.55 16.24
N GLU A 55 -14.37 -2.13 17.45
CA GLU A 55 -14.54 -1.38 18.70
C GLU A 55 -13.42 -0.34 18.90
N TYR A 56 -12.18 -0.76 18.65
CA TYR A 56 -11.02 0.13 18.64
C TYR A 56 -10.98 1.03 17.40
N GLY A 57 -11.80 0.78 16.38
CA GLY A 57 -11.84 1.59 15.15
C GLY A 57 -10.50 1.61 14.42
N VAL A 58 -9.81 0.46 14.39
CA VAL A 58 -8.52 0.30 13.69
C VAL A 58 -8.76 -0.08 12.22
N GLY A 59 -8.32 0.76 11.29
CA GLY A 59 -8.25 0.45 9.85
C GLY A 59 -6.97 -0.32 9.56
N ILE A 60 -7.06 -1.47 8.89
CA ILE A 60 -5.89 -2.30 8.58
C ILE A 60 -5.60 -2.22 7.08
N HIS A 61 -4.33 -1.99 6.74
CA HIS A 61 -3.86 -1.89 5.36
C HIS A 61 -2.66 -2.82 5.16
N PHE A 62 -2.71 -3.66 4.14
CA PHE A 62 -1.54 -4.42 3.69
C PHE A 62 -0.87 -3.66 2.55
N VAL A 63 0.43 -3.37 2.70
CA VAL A 63 1.19 -2.52 1.81
C VAL A 63 2.42 -3.27 1.28
N GLY A 64 2.68 -3.13 -0.02
CA GLY A 64 3.72 -3.87 -0.74
C GLY A 64 3.18 -4.57 -1.99
N ASN A 65 4.03 -5.39 -2.61
CA ASN A 65 3.71 -6.07 -3.85
C ASN A 65 2.93 -7.38 -3.57
N LEU A 66 1.64 -7.25 -3.27
CA LEU A 66 0.77 -8.39 -2.92
C LEU A 66 0.64 -9.44 -4.03
N LYS A 67 1.03 -9.11 -5.27
CA LYS A 67 1.05 -10.07 -6.39
C LYS A 67 2.14 -11.14 -6.24
N LEU A 68 3.12 -10.92 -5.36
CA LEU A 68 4.16 -11.89 -5.03
C LEU A 68 3.70 -12.89 -3.95
N LEU A 69 2.55 -12.66 -3.31
CA LEU A 69 2.01 -13.55 -2.30
C LEU A 69 1.08 -14.58 -2.93
N ASP A 70 0.96 -15.74 -2.28
CA ASP A 70 0.02 -16.77 -2.70
C ASP A 70 -1.42 -16.27 -2.61
N GLU A 71 -2.26 -16.77 -3.52
CA GLU A 71 -3.66 -16.38 -3.66
C GLU A 71 -4.45 -16.41 -2.34
N PRO A 72 -4.33 -17.44 -1.47
CA PRO A 72 -5.08 -17.47 -0.21
C PRO A 72 -4.73 -16.29 0.71
N ILE A 73 -3.46 -15.90 0.77
CA ILE A 73 -2.97 -14.80 1.60
C ILE A 73 -3.50 -13.48 1.05
N ARG A 74 -3.41 -13.29 -0.27
CA ARG A 74 -3.91 -12.09 -0.95
C ARG A 74 -5.41 -11.90 -0.70
N VAL A 75 -6.21 -12.94 -0.89
CA VAL A 75 -7.66 -12.90 -0.67
C VAL A 75 -8.00 -12.61 0.80
N ALA A 76 -7.27 -13.22 1.74
CA ALA A 76 -7.48 -12.98 3.17
C ALA A 76 -7.13 -11.52 3.56
N ALA A 77 -6.00 -11.00 3.04
CA ALA A 77 -5.57 -9.62 3.25
C ALA A 77 -6.59 -8.61 2.70
N GLU A 78 -7.08 -8.81 1.48
CA GLU A 78 -8.12 -7.99 0.86
C GLU A 78 -9.40 -7.99 1.69
N LYS A 79 -9.82 -9.15 2.20
CA LYS A 79 -10.99 -9.25 3.06
C LYS A 79 -10.83 -8.45 4.36
N VAL A 80 -9.66 -8.50 5.00
CA VAL A 80 -9.36 -7.71 6.20
C VAL A 80 -9.42 -6.20 5.90
N MET A 81 -8.82 -5.76 4.79
CA MET A 81 -8.88 -4.36 4.38
C MET A 81 -10.32 -3.90 4.13
N GLN A 82 -11.16 -4.74 3.51
CA GLN A 82 -12.57 -4.43 3.26
C GLN A 82 -13.40 -4.28 4.54
N VAL A 83 -13.28 -5.22 5.48
CA VAL A 83 -14.09 -5.18 6.72
C VAL A 83 -13.66 -4.04 7.64
N THR A 84 -12.39 -3.63 7.58
CA THR A 84 -11.84 -2.51 8.37
C THR A 84 -11.84 -1.17 7.64
N ALA A 85 -12.29 -1.09 6.38
CA ALA A 85 -12.20 0.12 5.55
C ALA A 85 -12.92 1.36 6.12
N LYS A 86 -13.94 1.15 6.96
CA LYS A 86 -14.72 2.24 7.57
C LYS A 86 -14.10 2.76 8.89
N ASN A 87 -13.06 2.10 9.37
CA ASN A 87 -12.43 2.44 10.63
C ASN A 87 -11.45 3.61 10.42
N THR A 88 -11.65 4.68 11.20
CA THR A 88 -10.93 5.95 11.01
C THR A 88 -10.26 6.47 12.28
N LYS A 89 -10.33 5.74 13.41
CA LYS A 89 -9.71 6.19 14.67
C LYS A 89 -8.19 6.04 14.63
N SER A 90 -7.69 4.95 14.06
CA SER A 90 -6.27 4.67 13.89
C SER A 90 -6.05 3.73 12.70
N SER A 91 -4.87 3.75 12.10
CA SER A 91 -4.47 2.92 10.96
C SER A 91 -3.27 2.04 11.31
N LEU A 92 -3.37 0.75 10.99
CA LEU A 92 -2.29 -0.22 11.06
C LEU A 92 -1.89 -0.61 9.63
N LEU A 93 -0.68 -0.23 9.23
CA LEU A 93 -0.07 -0.59 7.95
C LEU A 93 0.85 -1.79 8.16
N ILE A 94 0.67 -2.83 7.36
CA ILE A 94 1.40 -4.09 7.45
C ILE A 94 2.19 -4.28 6.15
N CYS A 95 3.52 -4.14 6.22
CA CYS A 95 4.40 -4.29 5.07
C CYS A 95 4.65 -5.77 4.78
N VAL A 96 4.17 -6.22 3.62
CA VAL A 96 4.31 -7.61 3.17
C VAL A 96 4.74 -7.62 1.70
N ALA A 97 5.74 -8.44 1.40
CA ALA A 97 6.43 -8.41 0.09
C ALA A 97 6.79 -6.96 -0.30
N TYR A 98 7.35 -6.20 0.64
CA TYR A 98 7.66 -4.78 0.46
C TYR A 98 9.17 -4.55 0.52
N THR A 99 9.66 -3.61 -0.30
CA THR A 99 10.94 -2.89 -0.13
C THR A 99 10.75 -1.45 -0.60
N SER A 100 11.50 -0.51 -0.03
CA SER A 100 11.49 0.89 -0.51
C SER A 100 11.96 0.99 -1.96
N THR A 101 12.94 0.19 -2.37
CA THR A 101 13.42 0.18 -3.76
C THR A 101 12.33 -0.27 -4.73
N ASP A 102 11.61 -1.36 -4.43
CA ASP A 102 10.50 -1.84 -5.25
C ASP A 102 9.36 -0.82 -5.29
N GLU A 103 9.02 -0.21 -4.15
CA GLU A 103 8.01 0.85 -4.09
C GLU A 103 8.36 2.05 -4.97
N ILE A 104 9.59 2.56 -4.89
CA ILE A 104 10.04 3.71 -5.69
C ILE A 104 9.95 3.36 -7.19
N VAL A 105 10.42 2.17 -7.58
CA VAL A 105 10.36 1.72 -8.97
C VAL A 105 8.90 1.60 -9.44
N HIS A 106 8.04 0.99 -8.62
CA HIS A 106 6.61 0.85 -8.90
C HIS A 106 5.95 2.22 -9.08
N ALA A 107 6.18 3.15 -8.16
CA ALA A 107 5.57 4.47 -8.16
C ALA A 107 5.99 5.29 -9.40
N VAL A 108 7.27 5.23 -9.79
CA VAL A 108 7.77 5.87 -11.01
C VAL A 108 7.15 5.25 -12.25
N GLN A 109 7.12 3.92 -12.36
CA GLN A 109 6.53 3.22 -13.51
C GLN A 109 5.04 3.52 -13.65
N ALA A 110 4.29 3.49 -12.55
CA ALA A 110 2.87 3.82 -12.53
C ALA A 110 2.62 5.28 -12.93
N SER A 111 3.44 6.21 -12.42
CA SER A 111 3.37 7.63 -12.81
C SER A 111 3.60 7.83 -14.31
N CYS A 112 4.62 7.16 -14.87
CA CYS A 112 4.89 7.19 -16.32
C CYS A 112 3.71 6.63 -17.12
N GLN A 113 3.12 5.52 -16.68
CA GLN A 113 2.00 4.89 -17.38
C GLN A 113 0.73 5.75 -17.34
N GLU A 114 0.39 6.32 -16.18
CA GLU A 114 -0.73 7.25 -16.03
C GLU A 114 -0.55 8.43 -16.99
N LYS A 115 0.64 9.04 -16.99
CA LYS A 115 0.94 10.17 -17.87
C LYS A 115 0.92 9.82 -19.35
N TRP A 116 1.44 8.66 -19.71
CA TRP A 116 1.39 8.15 -21.07
C TRP A 116 -0.06 8.00 -21.56
N ASN A 117 -0.94 7.45 -20.71
CA ASN A 117 -2.35 7.30 -21.03
C ASN A 117 -3.05 8.66 -21.22
N GLU A 118 -2.80 9.63 -20.32
CA GLU A 118 -3.33 11.01 -20.46
C GLU A 118 -2.92 11.65 -21.80
N ILE A 119 -1.65 11.49 -22.20
CA ILE A 119 -1.14 12.02 -23.49
C ILE A 119 -1.89 11.39 -24.67
N GLN A 120 -2.11 10.06 -24.64
CA GLN A 120 -2.83 9.36 -25.69
C GLN A 120 -4.28 9.83 -25.81
N GLU A 121 -4.97 10.04 -24.67
CA GLU A 121 -6.33 10.57 -24.64
C GLU A 121 -6.42 11.99 -25.19
N VAL A 122 -5.48 12.87 -24.83
CA VAL A 122 -5.42 14.24 -25.35
C VAL A 122 -5.19 14.24 -26.86
N ASN A 123 -4.26 13.43 -27.36
CA ASN A 123 -3.99 13.33 -28.80
C ASN A 123 -5.19 12.78 -29.59
N ALA A 124 -5.95 11.85 -29.02
CA ALA A 124 -7.18 11.35 -29.63
C ALA A 124 -8.28 12.45 -29.71
N ASN A 125 -8.33 13.35 -28.74
CA ASN A 125 -9.35 14.40 -28.63
C ASN A 125 -8.97 15.73 -29.34
N GLN A 126 -7.67 16.00 -29.55
CA GLN A 126 -7.18 17.22 -30.22
C GLN A 126 -7.44 17.27 -31.73
N SER A 127 -7.89 16.18 -32.36
CA SER A 127 -8.36 16.20 -33.76
C SER A 127 -9.62 17.08 -33.99
N GLN A 128 -10.15 17.76 -32.97
CA GLN A 128 -11.34 18.61 -33.08
C GLN A 128 -11.19 20.09 -32.63
N ASN A 129 -10.12 20.54 -31.99
CA ASN A 129 -9.95 21.96 -31.63
C ASN A 129 -8.47 22.35 -31.49
N ALA A 130 -7.96 23.14 -32.43
CA ALA A 130 -6.57 23.62 -32.45
C ALA A 130 -6.49 25.04 -31.89
N GLU A 131 -6.02 25.18 -30.65
CA GLU A 131 -5.22 26.31 -30.14
C GLU A 131 -4.82 26.01 -28.68
N ILE A 132 -3.78 25.19 -28.50
CA ILE A 132 -3.06 25.06 -27.23
C ILE A 132 -1.58 25.31 -27.53
N THR A 133 -1.02 26.34 -26.91
CA THR A 133 0.38 26.76 -27.09
C THR A 133 1.34 25.65 -26.63
N GLU A 134 2.36 25.33 -27.44
CA GLU A 134 3.31 24.22 -27.24
C GLU A 134 3.99 24.21 -25.85
N GLU A 135 4.22 25.38 -25.24
CA GLU A 135 4.82 25.52 -23.90
C GLU A 135 3.93 24.99 -22.77
N LYS A 136 2.60 25.15 -22.89
CA LYS A 136 1.64 24.67 -21.89
C LYS A 136 1.53 23.14 -21.94
N MET A 137 1.66 22.58 -23.14
CA MET A 137 1.66 21.15 -23.39
C MET A 137 2.92 20.49 -22.81
N GLN A 138 4.11 21.08 -23.01
CA GLN A 138 5.36 20.54 -22.46
C GLN A 138 5.44 20.53 -20.93
N LEU A 139 4.94 21.57 -20.24
CA LEU A 139 4.99 21.65 -18.78
C LEU A 139 4.00 20.69 -18.10
N ASP A 140 2.87 20.41 -18.74
CA ASP A 140 1.89 19.46 -18.23
C ASP A 140 2.33 18.01 -18.37
N HIS A 141 3.32 17.68 -19.21
CA HIS A 141 3.83 16.31 -19.41
C HIS A 141 4.95 15.89 -18.44
N VAL A 142 5.40 16.78 -17.56
CA VAL A 142 6.46 16.46 -16.59
C VAL A 142 5.88 15.71 -15.39
N ILE A 143 6.48 14.56 -15.06
CA ILE A 143 6.18 13.82 -13.83
C ILE A 143 6.71 14.62 -12.64
N LYS A 144 5.81 15.03 -11.75
CA LYS A 144 6.14 15.75 -10.51
C LYS A 144 6.17 14.78 -9.33
N LEU A 145 6.76 15.22 -8.23
CA LEU A 145 6.82 14.43 -6.99
C LEU A 145 5.42 13.96 -6.53
N VAL A 146 4.41 14.82 -6.63
CA VAL A 146 3.01 14.48 -6.29
C VAL A 146 2.44 13.32 -7.12
N ASN A 147 2.91 13.13 -8.36
CA ASN A 147 2.51 11.99 -9.18
C ASN A 147 3.10 10.70 -8.61
N ILE A 148 4.37 10.74 -8.21
CA ILE A 148 5.09 9.60 -7.64
C ILE A 148 4.48 9.24 -6.29
N GLU A 149 4.30 10.20 -5.38
CA GLU A 149 3.73 10.00 -4.05
C GLU A 149 2.36 9.30 -4.11
N ARG A 150 1.50 9.67 -5.08
CA ARG A 150 0.19 9.06 -5.28
C ARG A 150 0.24 7.55 -5.60
N HIS A 151 1.34 7.08 -6.19
CA HIS A 151 1.54 5.68 -6.56
C HIS A 151 2.45 4.92 -5.60
N THR A 152 2.89 5.54 -4.50
CA THR A 152 3.60 4.82 -3.42
C THR A 152 2.64 3.94 -2.64
N TYR A 153 3.11 2.78 -2.16
CA TYR A 153 2.32 1.91 -1.28
C TYR A 153 2.06 2.59 0.07
N MET A 154 3.02 3.38 0.54
CA MET A 154 2.99 4.10 1.81
C MET A 154 2.28 5.45 1.76
N GLY A 155 1.84 5.94 0.59
CA GLY A 155 1.12 7.22 0.45
C GLY A 155 -0.21 7.31 1.22
N LEU A 156 -0.61 6.22 1.90
CA LEU A 156 -1.76 6.12 2.79
C LEU A 156 -1.48 6.66 4.22
N ALA A 157 -0.21 6.81 4.60
CA ALA A 157 0.20 7.25 5.94
C ALA A 157 1.14 8.46 5.88
N PRO A 158 1.17 9.31 6.92
CA PRO A 158 2.16 10.37 7.05
C PRO A 158 3.56 9.77 7.31
N ASP A 159 4.58 10.61 7.15
CA ASP A 159 5.95 10.25 7.53
C ASP A 159 6.02 9.83 9.00
N PRO A 160 6.75 8.75 9.33
CA PRO A 160 6.81 8.24 10.68
C PRO A 160 7.62 9.19 11.60
N ASP A 161 7.02 9.56 12.73
CA ASP A 161 7.73 10.31 13.78
C ASP A 161 8.81 9.47 14.49
N VAL A 162 8.62 8.14 14.52
CA VAL A 162 9.47 7.19 15.23
C VAL A 162 9.65 5.93 14.39
N LEU A 163 10.90 5.51 14.23
CA LEU A 163 11.29 4.23 13.65
C LEU A 163 11.99 3.41 14.75
N ILE A 164 11.53 2.18 14.95
CA ILE A 164 12.02 1.25 15.98
C ILE A 164 12.62 0.03 15.31
#